data_AF-X1KXW2-F1
#
_entry.id   AF-X1KXW2-F1
#
_cell.length_a   1.000
_cell.length_b   1.000
_cell.length_c   1.000
_cell.angle_alpha   90.00
_cell.angle_beta   90.00
_cell.angle_gamma   90.00
#
_symmetry.space_group_name_H-M   'P 1'
#
loop_
_entity.id
_entity.type
_entity.pdbx_description
1 polymer ?
#
loop_
_entity_poly.entity_id
_entity_poly.type
_entity_poly.pdbx_seq_one_letter_code
_entity_poly.pdbx_strand_id
1 'polypeptide(L)' 'FEILEKLAGKKFNYKFGPWRPGDQKIYISDITRAKKDFTWSPKISPKQGVKKLHNWISQNKTLIKKAGVFKK' A
#
# COMPACT_ATOMS: atom_id res chain seq x y z
N PHE A 1 -1.47 -10.40 4.36
CA PHE A 1 -2.52 -9.36 4.40
C PHE A 1 -2.90 -8.92 5.83
N GLU A 2 -2.14 -9.28 6.87
CA GLU A 2 -2.53 -9.08 8.27
C GLU A 2 -2.92 -7.63 8.66
N ILE A 3 -2.15 -6.63 8.20
CA ILE A 3 -2.45 -5.21 8.49
C ILE A 3 -3.84 -4.85 7.94
N LEU A 4 -4.16 -5.27 6.72
CA LEU A 4 -5.43 -4.95 6.07
C LEU A 4 -6.59 -5.73 6.69
N GLU A 5 -6.40 -7.01 7.03
CA GLU A 5 -7.43 -7.81 7.71
C GLU A 5 -7.78 -7.25 9.09
N LYS A 6 -6.76 -6.80 9.85
CA LYS A 6 -6.96 -6.11 11.13
C LYS A 6 -7.73 -4.81 10.97
N LEU A 7 -7.42 -4.01 9.94
CA LEU A 7 -8.14 -2.76 9.66
C LEU A 7 -9.57 -2.99 9.19
N ALA A 8 -9.81 -4.03 8.40
CA ALA A 8 -11.13 -4.37 7.88
C ALA A 8 -12.00 -5.15 8.86
N GLY A 9 -11.44 -5.62 9.98
CA GLY A 9 -12.15 -6.42 10.97
C GLY A 9 -12.59 -7.81 10.46
N LYS A 10 -12.01 -8.29 9.35
CA LYS A 10 -12.36 -9.57 8.74
C LYS A 10 -11.18 -10.19 8.00
N LYS A 11 -11.22 -11.51 7.87
CA LYS A 11 -10.31 -12.26 7.01
C LYS A 11 -10.68 -12.09 5.54
N PHE A 12 -9.68 -12.10 4.68
CA PHE A 12 -9.90 -12.10 3.23
C PHE A 12 -9.72 -13.49 2.66
N ASN A 13 -10.61 -13.88 1.76
CA ASN A 13 -10.41 -15.03 0.92
C ASN A 13 -9.67 -14.58 -0.35
N TYR A 14 -8.42 -15.03 -0.52
CA TYR A 14 -7.60 -14.70 -1.68
C TYR A 14 -6.78 -15.92 -2.12
N LYS A 15 -6.36 -15.93 -3.38
CA LYS A 15 -5.47 -16.94 -3.95
C LYS A 15 -4.27 -16.23 -4.57
N PHE A 16 -3.09 -16.86 -4.47
CA PHE A 16 -1.92 -16.39 -5.19
C PHE A 16 -2.04 -16.78 -6.67
N GLY A 17 -1.86 -15.80 -7.55
CA GLY A 17 -1.67 -16.04 -8.97
C GLY A 17 -0.19 -16.28 -9.30
N PRO A 18 0.13 -16.60 -10.57
CA PRO A 18 1.51 -16.65 -11.02
C PRO A 18 2.16 -15.25 -10.98
N TRP A 19 3.48 -15.21 -10.89
CA TRP A 19 4.26 -13.99 -11.11
C TRP A 19 3.98 -13.43 -12.50
N ARG A 20 3.91 -12.10 -12.61
CA ARG A 20 3.77 -11.43 -13.91
C ARG A 20 5.15 -11.24 -14.54
N PRO A 21 5.24 -11.22 -15.88
CA PRO A 21 6.46 -10.80 -16.55
C PRO A 21 6.92 -9.43 -16.03
N GLY A 22 8.17 -9.33 -15.59
CA GLY A 22 8.76 -8.11 -15.03
C GLY A 22 8.61 -7.92 -13.52
N ASP A 23 7.93 -8.82 -12.79
CA ASP A 23 7.88 -8.74 -11.33
C ASP A 23 9.28 -8.97 -10.73
N GLN A 24 9.77 -8.00 -9.96
CA GLN A 24 10.97 -8.14 -9.14
C GLN A 24 10.60 -8.77 -7.79
N LYS A 25 11.14 -9.96 -7.50
CA LYS A 25 10.80 -10.73 -6.28
C LYS A 25 11.10 -9.98 -4.98
N ILE A 26 12.22 -9.25 -4.93
CA ILE A 26 12.67 -8.48 -3.76
C ILE A 26 13.26 -7.17 -4.26
N TYR A 27 12.80 -6.06 -3.68
CA TYR A 27 13.34 -4.72 -3.93
C TYR A 27 13.63 -4.04 -2.59
N ILE A 28 14.86 -3.57 -2.41
CA ILE A 28 15.33 -2.86 -1.22
C ILE A 28 16.16 -1.68 -1.71
N SER A 29 15.89 -0.48 -1.19
CA SER A 29 16.69 0.71 -1.48
C SER A 29 17.53 1.09 -0.27
N ASP A 30 18.83 1.28 -0.47
CA ASP A 30 19.65 2.03 0.47
C ASP A 30 19.29 3.53 0.35
N ILE A 31 18.85 4.10 1.47
CA ILE A 31 18.41 5.51 1.55
C ILE A 31 19.49 6.41 2.16
N THR A 32 20.71 5.92 2.37
CA THR A 32 21.81 6.66 3.02
C THR A 32 22.12 7.95 2.27
N ARG A 33 22.13 7.93 0.94
CA ARG A 33 22.34 9.13 0.12
C ARG A 33 21.23 10.17 0.29
N ALA A 34 19.97 9.75 0.30
CA ALA A 34 18.85 10.67 0.53
C ALA A 34 18.90 11.31 1.92
N LYS A 35 19.35 10.55 2.93
CA LYS A 35 19.59 11.07 4.28
C LYS A 35 20.74 12.08 4.31
N LYS A 36 21.84 11.83 3.60
CA LYS A 36 23.00 12.73 3.54
C LYS A 36 22.67 14.03 2.79
N ASP A 37 22.10 13.91 1.59
CA ASP A 37 21.98 15.03 0.66
C ASP A 37 20.78 15.93 1.00
N PHE A 38 19.72 15.36 1.60
CA PHE A 38 18.46 16.06 1.84
C PHE A 38 18.02 16.07 3.31
N THR A 39 18.82 15.51 4.23
CA THR A 39 18.42 15.28 5.63
C THR A 39 17.10 14.49 5.72
N TRP A 40 16.81 13.69 4.69
CA TRP A 40 15.54 13.01 4.55
C TRP A 40 15.57 11.64 5.21
N SER A 41 14.48 11.29 5.90
CA SER A 41 14.26 9.95 6.42
C SER A 41 12.76 9.64 6.47
N PRO A 42 12.35 8.37 6.34
CA PRO A 42 10.94 8.00 6.40
C PRO A 42 10.39 8.27 7.80
N LYS A 43 9.37 9.13 7.89
CA LYS A 43 8.68 9.47 9.15
C LYS A 43 7.43 8.61 9.39
N ILE A 44 6.98 7.88 8.37
CA ILE A 44 5.74 7.10 8.39
C ILE A 44 6.11 5.64 8.18
N SER A 45 5.74 4.79 9.15
CA SER A 45 5.95 3.34 9.01
C SER A 45 4.95 2.72 8.02
N PRO A 46 5.24 1.53 7.46
CA PRO A 46 4.31 0.83 6.56
C PRO A 46 2.90 0.66 7.18
N LYS A 47 2.83 0.29 8.47
CA LYS A 47 1.55 0.14 9.19
C LYS A 47 0.76 1.45 9.25
N GLN A 48 1.43 2.55 9.54
CA GLN A 48 0.80 3.88 9.58
C GLN A 48 0.36 4.33 8.19
N GLY A 49 1.20 4.14 7.17
CA GLY A 49 0.89 4.49 5.78
C GLY A 49 -0.34 3.74 5.26
N VAL A 50 -0.37 2.41 5.45
CA VAL A 50 -1.53 1.57 5.06
C VAL A 50 -2.80 1.99 5.79
N LYS A 51 -2.73 2.31 7.09
CA LYS A 51 -3.89 2.81 7.85
C LYS A 51 -4.41 4.15 7.30
N LYS A 52 -3.51 5.10 6.99
CA LYS A 52 -3.88 6.39 6.40
C LYS A 52 -4.58 6.19 5.06
N LEU A 53 -4.02 5.34 4.19
CA LEU A 53 -4.61 5.03 2.89
C LEU A 53 -5.99 4.35 3.03
N HIS A 54 -6.10 3.36 3.91
CA HIS A 54 -7.37 2.69 4.19
C HIS A 54 -8.46 3.68 4.61
N ASN A 55 -8.13 4.60 5.51
CA ASN A 55 -9.06 5.62 5.99
C ASN A 55 -9.47 6.58 4.86
N TRP A 56 -8.51 7.03 4.05
CA TRP A 56 -8.79 7.89 2.89
C TRP A 56 -9.73 7.20 1.89
N ILE A 57 -9.46 5.94 1.54
CA ILE A 57 -10.34 5.15 0.64
C ILE A 57 -11.74 5.04 1.25
N SER A 58 -11.83 4.77 2.55
CA SER A 58 -13.11 4.61 3.26
C SER A 58 -13.94 5.88 3.24
N GLN A 59 -13.31 7.05 3.35
CA GLN A 59 -13.94 8.37 3.30
C GLN A 59 -14.31 8.79 1.86
N ASN A 60 -13.63 8.24 0.85
CA ASN A 60 -13.75 8.69 -0.55
C ASN A 60 -14.39 7.63 -1.48
N LYS A 61 -15.21 6.72 -0.95
CA LYS A 61 -15.83 5.63 -1.73
C LYS A 61 -16.60 6.13 -2.96
N THR A 62 -17.38 7.21 -2.82
CA THR A 62 -18.18 7.78 -3.91
C THR A 62 -17.28 8.32 -5.03
N LEU A 63 -16.21 9.03 -4.66
CA LEU A 63 -15.24 9.57 -5.60
C LEU A 63 -14.56 8.43 -6.39
N ILE A 64 -14.09 7.40 -5.70
CA ILE A 64 -13.41 6.26 -6.33
C ILE A 64 -14.35 5.51 -7.27
N LYS A 65 -15.61 5.32 -6.89
CA LYS A 65 -16.64 4.73 -7.76
C LYS A 65 -16.86 5.56 -9.02
N LYS A 66 -17.01 6.88 -8.89
CA LYS A 66 -17.19 7.80 -10.02
C LYS A 66 -15.99 7.78 -10.97
N ALA A 67 -14.78 7.73 -10.43
CA ALA A 67 -13.54 7.67 -11.20
C ALA A 67 -13.36 6.34 -11.96
N GLY A 68 -14.14 5.30 -11.67
CA GLY A 68 -14.11 4.04 -12.41
C GLY A 68 -12.84 3.21 -12.19
N VAL A 69 -12.09 3.46 -11.11
CA VAL A 69 -10.79 2.81 -10.82
C VAL A 69 -10.86 1.28 -10.78
N PHE A 70 -12.02 0.74 -10.40
CA PHE A 70 -12.24 -0.71 -10.28
C PHE A 70 -13.23 -1.26 -11.31
N LYS A 71 -13.46 -0.55 -12.42
CA LYS A 71 -14.23 -1.12 -13.54
C LYS A 71 -13.44 -2.31 -14.10
N LYS A 72 -14.11 -3.46 -14.21
CA LYS A 72 -13.60 -4.61 -14.93
C LYS A 72 -13.57 -4.32 -16.42
#